data_AF-A0A7V2LA74-F1
#
_entry.id   AF-A0A7V2LA74-F1
#
_cell.length_a   1.000
_cell.length_b   1.000
_cell.length_c   1.000
_cell.angle_alpha   90.00
_cell.angle_beta   90.00
_cell.angle_gamma   90.00
#
_symmetry.space_group_name_H-M   'P 1'
#
loop_
_entity.id
_entity.type
_entity.pdbx_description
1 polymer ?
#
loop_
_entity_poly.entity_id
_entity_poly.type
_entity_poly.pdbx_seq_one_letter_code
_entity_poly.pdbx_strand_id
1 'polypeptide(L)'
;MDDYLTFRKMITPIIIQVVFWIGAVIIALYALLQIFRGATSNYGGGTLVLAGLVTLLLGPLFWRIFCELLIVIFRINDTLTEIKGAKGAKK
;
A
#
# COMPACT_ATOMS: atom_id res chain seq x y z
N MET A 1 -30.34 4.05 -14.14
CA MET A 1 -29.65 2.76 -13.97
C MET A 1 -28.33 2.69 -14.76
N ASP A 2 -27.86 3.80 -15.35
CA ASP A 2 -26.65 3.83 -16.19
C ASP A 2 -25.39 4.40 -15.47
N ASP A 3 -25.47 4.62 -14.15
CA ASP A 3 -24.39 5.30 -13.41
C ASP A 3 -23.30 4.35 -12.86
N TYR A 4 -23.36 3.07 -13.24
CA TYR A 4 -22.31 2.09 -12.95
C TYR A 4 -21.24 2.01 -14.06
N LEU A 5 -21.48 2.64 -15.22
CA LEU A 5 -20.54 2.69 -16.34
C LEU A 5 -19.81 4.03 -16.47
N THR A 6 -20.23 5.05 -15.73
CA THR A 6 -19.47 6.28 -15.56
C THR A 6 -18.37 6.04 -14.53
N PHE A 7 -17.17 5.70 -15.02
CA PHE A 7 -15.87 5.74 -14.32
C PHE A 7 -15.52 7.15 -13.76
N ARG A 8 -16.51 7.94 -13.34
CA ARG A 8 -16.36 9.29 -12.76
C ARG A 8 -15.67 9.28 -11.40
N LYS A 9 -15.72 8.16 -10.69
CA LYS A 9 -15.09 7.99 -9.40
C LYS A 9 -14.07 6.89 -9.51
N MET A 10 -12.79 7.24 -9.37
CA MET A 10 -11.74 6.22 -9.33
C MET A 10 -12.00 5.29 -8.12
N ILE A 11 -12.31 4.03 -8.40
CA ILE A 11 -12.41 2.97 -7.37
C ILE A 11 -11.01 2.57 -6.88
N THR A 12 -9.99 2.87 -7.69
CA THR A 12 -8.56 2.60 -7.45
C THR A 12 -8.06 2.99 -6.06
N PRO A 13 -8.26 4.24 -5.54
CA PRO A 13 -7.81 4.60 -4.20
C PRO A 13 -8.43 3.75 -3.08
N ILE A 14 -9.69 3.31 -3.23
CA ILE A 14 -10.36 2.45 -2.24
C ILE A 14 -9.76 1.03 -2.29
N ILE A 15 -9.53 0.49 -3.49
CA ILE A 15 -8.89 -0.82 -3.66
C ILE A 15 -7.48 -0.81 -3.06
N ILE A 16 -6.69 0.26 -3.28
CA ILE A 16 -5.34 0.38 -2.72
C ILE A 16 -5.37 0.39 -1.18
N GLN A 17 -6.37 0.98 -0.53
CA GLN A 17 -6.49 0.95 0.94
C GLN A 17 -6.71 -0.48 1.48
N VAL A 18 -7.51 -1.29 0.78
CA VAL A 18 -7.72 -2.70 1.16
C VAL A 18 -6.44 -3.51 0.95
N VAL A 19 -5.77 -3.32 -0.19
CA VAL A 19 -4.48 -3.95 -0.49
C VAL A 19 -3.40 -3.53 0.51
N PHE A 20 -3.42 -2.29 1.00
CA PHE A 20 -2.49 -1.81 2.02
C PHE A 20 -2.56 -2.66 3.30
N TRP A 21 -3.76 -2.89 3.83
CA TRP A 21 -3.96 -3.71 5.03
C TRP A 21 -3.49 -5.15 4.80
N ILE A 22 -3.84 -5.73 3.66
CA ILE A 22 -3.42 -7.10 3.30
C ILE A 22 -1.89 -7.19 3.19
N GLY A 23 -1.26 -6.24 2.49
CA GLY A 23 0.19 -6.18 2.33
C GLY A 23 0.91 -5.98 3.65
N ALA A 24 0.38 -5.13 4.55
CA ALA A 24 0.93 -4.94 5.88
C ALA A 24 0.90 -6.24 6.72
N VAL A 25 -0.20 -6.99 6.67
CA VAL A 25 -0.31 -8.30 7.32
C VAL A 25 0.68 -9.30 6.73
N ILE A 26 0.83 -9.34 5.39
CA ILE A 26 1.79 -10.24 4.72
C ILE A 26 3.22 -9.91 5.14
N ILE A 27 3.61 -8.63 5.17
CA ILE A 27 4.96 -8.20 5.59
C ILE A 27 5.21 -8.58 7.05
N ALA A 28 4.23 -8.38 7.93
CA ALA A 28 4.35 -8.76 9.33
C ALA A 28 4.53 -10.28 9.50
N LEU A 29 3.74 -11.09 8.79
CA LEU A 29 3.87 -12.55 8.78
C LEU A 29 5.23 -12.99 8.21
N TYR A 30 5.68 -12.37 7.10
CA TYR A 30 6.95 -12.70 6.47
C TYR A 30 8.14 -12.39 7.39
N ALA A 31 8.12 -11.24 8.07
CA ALA A 31 9.13 -10.89 9.05
C ALA A 31 9.15 -11.87 10.24
N LEU A 32 7.98 -12.28 10.73
CA LEU A 32 7.86 -13.28 11.78
C LEU A 32 8.45 -14.64 11.35
N LEU A 33 8.13 -15.09 10.13
CA LEU A 33 8.67 -16.32 9.55
C LEU A 33 10.19 -16.28 9.41
N GLN A 34 10.76 -15.14 8.99
CA GLN A 34 12.22 -14.96 8.90
C GLN A 34 12.88 -15.10 10.28
N ILE A 35 12.29 -14.52 11.33
CA ILE A 35 12.78 -14.63 12.70
C ILE A 35 12.70 -16.08 13.20
N PHE A 36 11.58 -16.78 13.00
CA PHE A 36 11.43 -18.18 13.39
C PHE A 36 12.42 -19.11 12.66
N ARG A 37 12.64 -18.89 11.36
CA ARG A 37 13.61 -19.66 10.57
C ARG A 37 15.05 -19.37 10.98
N GLY A 38 15.37 -18.12 11.28
CA GLY A 38 16.67 -17.73 11.80
C GLY A 38 16.96 -18.29 13.20
N ALA A 39 15.94 -18.37 14.07
CA ALA A 39 16.07 -18.93 15.42
C ALA A 39 16.21 -20.46 15.44
N THR A 40 15.69 -21.16 14.42
CA THR A 40 15.75 -22.63 14.31
C THR A 40 16.99 -23.11 13.54
N SER A 41 17.74 -22.21 12.90
CA SER A 41 18.93 -22.60 12.12
C SER A 41 20.15 -22.75 13.02
N ASN A 42 20.82 -23.90 12.91
CA ASN A 42 22.04 -24.22 13.68
C ASN A 42 23.31 -23.54 13.13
N TYR A 43 23.27 -22.97 11.92
CA TYR A 43 24.38 -22.27 11.28
C TYR A 43 23.86 -21.09 10.45
N GLY A 44 24.43 -19.90 10.65
CA GLY A 44 24.05 -18.68 9.90
C GLY A 44 22.71 -18.03 10.28
N GLY A 45 22.06 -18.46 11.38
CA GLY A 45 20.77 -17.93 11.82
C GLY A 45 20.80 -16.45 12.22
N GLY A 46 21.93 -15.96 12.73
CA GLY A 46 22.09 -14.58 13.20
C GLY A 46 21.81 -13.52 12.12
N THR A 47 22.26 -13.74 10.88
CA THR A 47 21.99 -12.84 9.75
C THR A 47 20.52 -12.88 9.31
N LEU A 48 19.87 -14.04 9.36
CA LEU A 48 18.44 -14.18 9.08
C LEU A 48 17.57 -13.49 10.13
N VAL A 49 17.93 -13.60 11.41
CA VAL A 49 17.25 -12.90 12.51
C VAL A 49 17.44 -11.39 12.38
N LEU A 50 18.66 -10.91 12.13
CA LEU A 50 18.93 -9.48 11.89
C LEU A 50 18.14 -8.95 10.69
N ALA A 51 18.14 -9.67 9.57
CA ALA A 51 17.37 -9.30 8.39
C ALA A 51 15.85 -9.29 8.67
N GLY A 52 15.35 -10.28 9.42
CA GLY A 52 13.96 -10.33 9.87
C GLY A 52 13.58 -9.15 10.75
N LEU A 53 14.45 -8.75 11.68
CA LEU A 53 14.22 -7.62 12.60
C LEU A 53 14.22 -6.27 11.87
N VAL A 54 15.16 -6.10 10.93
CA VAL A 54 15.20 -4.92 10.04
C VAL A 54 13.95 -4.87 9.17
N THR A 55 13.53 -6.01 8.60
CA THR A 55 12.33 -6.10 7.75
C THR A 55 11.05 -5.86 8.56
N LEU A 56 11.00 -6.27 9.83
CA LEU A 56 9.87 -6.04 10.72
C LEU A 56 9.65 -4.54 10.99
N LEU A 57 10.73 -3.77 11.13
CA LEU A 57 10.68 -2.33 11.40
C LEU A 57 10.55 -1.50 10.13
N LEU A 58 11.41 -1.73 9.13
CA LEU A 58 11.45 -0.92 7.91
C LEU A 58 10.41 -1.36 6.87
N GLY A 59 10.03 -2.63 6.84
CA GLY A 59 9.09 -3.17 5.84
C GLY A 59 7.71 -2.48 5.89
N PRO A 60 7.02 -2.46 7.04
CA PRO A 60 5.73 -1.79 7.17
C PRO A 60 5.83 -0.27 6.95
N LEU A 61 6.94 0.34 7.36
CA LEU A 61 7.18 1.78 7.19
C LEU A 61 7.30 2.16 5.70
N PHE A 62 8.14 1.43 4.95
CA PHE A 62 8.28 1.62 3.50
C PHE A 62 6.99 1.34 2.76
N TRP A 63 6.30 0.25 3.11
CA TRP A 63 5.02 -0.12 2.50
C TRP A 63 3.97 0.98 2.69
N ARG A 64 3.89 1.55 3.89
CA ARG A 64 2.98 2.65 4.19
C ARG A 64 3.25 3.88 3.34
N ILE A 65 4.52 4.31 3.25
CA ILE A 65 4.89 5.48 2.44
C ILE A 65 4.57 5.25 0.97
N PHE A 66 4.86 4.06 0.44
CA PHE A 66 4.60 3.73 -0.96
C PHE A 66 3.10 3.72 -1.29
N CYS A 67 2.28 3.06 -0.46
CA CYS A 67 0.82 3.05 -0.63
C CYS A 67 0.21 4.45 -0.49
N GLU A 68 0.70 5.26 0.45
CA GLU A 68 0.22 6.63 0.65
C GLU A 68 0.51 7.52 -0.56
N LEU A 69 1.73 7.45 -1.11
CA LEU A 69 2.10 8.17 -2.34
C LEU A 69 1.23 7.75 -3.54
N LEU A 70 0.95 6.45 -3.71
CA LEU A 70 0.07 5.97 -4.78
C LEU A 70 -1.34 6.55 -4.65
N ILE A 71 -1.94 6.49 -3.45
CA ILE A 71 -3.28 7.04 -3.20
C ILE A 71 -3.30 8.55 -3.43
N VAL A 72 -2.27 9.28 -2.98
CA VAL A 72 -2.17 10.73 -3.13
C VAL A 72 -2.15 11.14 -4.61
N ILE A 73 -1.38 10.45 -5.46
CA ILE A 73 -1.33 10.74 -6.90
C ILE A 73 -2.72 10.55 -7.55
N PHE A 74 -3.42 9.46 -7.23
CA PHE A 74 -4.77 9.23 -7.74
C PHE A 74 -5.77 10.25 -7.21
N ARG A 75 -5.69 10.62 -5.93
CA ARG A 75 -6.55 11.67 -5.36
C ARG A 75 -6.34 13.04 -6.00
N ILE A 76 -5.11 13.39 -6.36
CA ILE A 76 -4.80 14.64 -7.07
C ILE A 76 -5.45 14.64 -8.47
N ASN A 77 -5.45 13.50 -9.16
CA ASN A 77 -6.09 13.36 -10.47
C ASN A 77 -7.62 13.58 -10.38
N ASP A 78 -8.25 13.03 -9.36
CA ASP A 78 -9.69 13.21 -9.11
C ASP A 78 -10.04 14.70 -8.88
N THR A 79 -9.30 15.40 -8.01
CA THR A 79 -9.56 16.84 -7.75
C THR A 79 -9.31 17.72 -8.97
N LEU A 80 -8.31 17.42 -9.80
CA LEU A 80 -8.08 18.12 -11.07
C LEU A 80 -9.22 17.92 -12.07
N THR A 81 -9.75 16.69 -12.15
CA THR A 81 -10.90 16.36 -13.01
C THR A 81 -12.16 17.09 -12.57
N GLU A 82 -12.38 17.21 -11.26
CA GLU A 82 -13.49 17.95 -10.68
C GLU A 82 -13.42 19.46 -11.01
N ILE A 83 -12.23 20.08 -10.86
CA ILE A 83 -12.01 21.50 -11.19
C ILE A 83 -12.25 21.77 -12.68
N LYS A 84 -11.87 20.84 -13.56
CA LYS A 84 -12.12 20.95 -15.02
C LYS A 84 -13.62 20.95 -15.33
N GLY A 85 -14.40 20.10 -14.66
CA GLY A 85 -15.86 20.09 -14.77
C GLY A 85 -16.51 21.40 -14.31
N ALA A 86 -16.05 21.93 -13.18
CA ALA A 86 -16.55 23.19 -12.63
C ALA A 86 -16.30 24.41 -13.53
N LYS A 87 -15.19 24.43 -14.30
CA LYS A 87 -14.90 25.49 -15.28
C LYS A 87 -15.65 25.32 -16.61
N GLY A 88 -15.97 24.09 -17.01
CA GLY A 88 -16.71 23.81 -18.26
C GLY A 88 -18.20 24.16 -18.20
N ALA A 89 -18.83 24.08 -17.02
CA ALA A 89 -20.24 24.43 -16.82
C ALA A 89 -20.53 25.94 -16.76
N LYS A 90 -19.49 26.78 -16.76
CA LYS A 90 -19.60 28.25 -16.72
C LYS A 90 -19.41 28.92 -18.09
N LYS A 91 -19.36 28.15 -19.17
CA LYS A 91 -19.14 28.66 -20.53
C LYS A 91 -20.33 28.35 -21.43
#